data_AF-A0AA97I8R2-F1
#
_entry.id   AF-A0AA97I8R2-F1
#
_cell.length_a   1.000
_cell.length_b   1.000
_cell.length_c   1.000
_cell.angle_alpha   90.00
_cell.angle_beta   90.00
_cell.angle_gamma   90.00
#
_symmetry.space_group_name_H-M   'P 1'
#
loop_
_entity.id
_entity.type
_entity.pdbx_description
1 polymer ?
#
loop_
_entity_poly.entity_id
_entity_poly.type
_entity_poly.pdbx_seq_one_letter_code
_entity_poly.pdbx_strand_id
1 'polypeptide(L)'
;MKVWGVSVSYYTGKLEAYLRYKGIAYDMEHPFAKQKHIREHAGAVQVPIVERPDGRWMSDSTPIIQQLESEYPSRSVMPSDPVVRFIALLIEDYGDEWLWRSAMHYRWSYDHDRELLSRILADEVTTHLRLPRFVRRRMVKKRQHTLFVKRDGVTKDTWDHVEAGFFNAMRGMLSMLENRPYLLGDTPSIADIGMMGPMLRHFGQDPTPAAIMRNDWPAIAEWVARVWNAHRTAGETSLLDTVPDDAAPLLKEIAETHLVQLRENALAYSKDKKQFEMNVQGCAYKNMPVSRYRVYCLERLREEFANLGEDDQRKVKALLPQDEYVLIWDSSVEANSGYDVERAAPFNKGINVLETG
;
A
#
# COMPACT_ATOMS: atom_id res chain seq x y z
N MET A 1 -13.72 -12.95 12.74
CA MET A 1 -13.36 -13.47 11.38
C MET A 1 -11.95 -14.03 11.43
N LYS A 2 -11.50 -14.85 10.46
CA LYS A 2 -10.09 -15.27 10.41
C LYS A 2 -9.33 -14.43 9.40
N VAL A 3 -8.15 -13.97 9.79
CA VAL A 3 -7.21 -13.25 8.90
C VAL A 3 -6.03 -14.16 8.65
N TRP A 4 -5.88 -14.61 7.41
CA TRP A 4 -4.73 -15.35 6.95
C TRP A 4 -3.62 -14.38 6.59
N GLY A 5 -2.58 -14.31 7.41
CA GLY A 5 -1.55 -13.28 7.34
C GLY A 5 -0.20 -13.71 7.89
N VAL A 6 0.81 -12.88 7.70
CA VAL A 6 2.11 -13.01 8.39
C VAL A 6 2.51 -11.71 9.05
N SER A 7 3.19 -11.81 10.18
CA SER A 7 3.49 -10.68 11.07
C SER A 7 4.35 -9.60 10.41
N VAL A 8 5.16 -9.97 9.42
CA VAL A 8 6.09 -9.08 8.70
C VAL A 8 5.52 -8.57 7.37
N SER A 9 4.28 -8.92 7.01
CA SER A 9 3.67 -8.54 5.73
C SER A 9 3.22 -7.08 5.73
N TYR A 10 3.41 -6.44 4.57
CA TYR A 10 3.07 -5.03 4.29
C TYR A 10 1.56 -4.81 4.47
N TYR A 11 0.78 -5.51 3.64
CA TYR A 11 -0.66 -5.39 3.59
C TYR A 11 -1.35 -6.05 4.78
N THR A 12 -0.74 -7.09 5.40
CA THR A 12 -1.29 -7.66 6.64
C THR A 12 -1.21 -6.63 7.77
N GLY A 13 -0.09 -5.91 7.90
CA GLY A 13 0.03 -4.82 8.87
C GLY A 13 -0.99 -3.71 8.68
N LYS A 14 -1.21 -3.28 7.43
CA LYS A 14 -2.27 -2.33 7.04
C LYS A 14 -3.66 -2.79 7.50
N LEU A 15 -4.07 -4.00 7.12
CA LEU A 15 -5.38 -4.54 7.51
C LEU A 15 -5.48 -4.69 9.03
N GLU A 16 -4.41 -5.10 9.71
CA GLU A 16 -4.41 -5.25 11.16
C GLU A 16 -4.58 -3.91 11.87
N ALA A 17 -3.94 -2.84 11.39
CA ALA A 17 -4.13 -1.48 11.92
C ALA A 17 -5.60 -1.04 11.81
N TYR A 18 -6.23 -1.30 10.65
CA TYR A 18 -7.65 -1.02 10.44
C TYR A 18 -8.56 -1.80 11.40
N LEU A 19 -8.43 -3.13 11.42
CA LEU A 19 -9.28 -3.99 12.26
C LEU A 19 -9.19 -3.64 13.74
N ARG A 20 -7.97 -3.34 14.21
CA ARG A 20 -7.73 -2.90 15.59
C ARG A 20 -8.40 -1.56 15.88
N TYR A 21 -8.24 -0.56 15.02
CA TYR A 21 -8.88 0.75 15.20
C TYR A 21 -10.41 0.64 15.26
N LYS A 22 -10.99 -0.12 14.33
CA LYS A 22 -12.43 -0.38 14.27
C LYS A 22 -12.94 -1.26 15.41
N GLY A 23 -12.06 -1.93 16.15
CA GLY A 23 -12.44 -2.87 17.20
C GLY A 23 -13.11 -4.15 16.66
N ILE A 24 -12.83 -4.51 15.41
CA ILE A 24 -13.43 -5.70 14.79
C ILE A 24 -12.61 -6.93 15.20
N ALA A 25 -13.27 -7.92 15.81
CA ALA A 25 -12.61 -9.13 16.29
C ALA A 25 -12.14 -10.04 15.15
N TYR A 26 -10.87 -10.45 15.22
CA TYR A 26 -10.27 -11.39 14.27
C TYR A 26 -9.29 -12.35 14.96
N ASP A 27 -9.16 -13.53 14.36
CA ASP A 27 -8.12 -14.51 14.70
C ASP A 27 -7.08 -14.52 13.58
N MET A 28 -5.81 -14.31 13.93
CA MET A 28 -4.70 -14.36 12.96
C MET A 28 -4.28 -15.80 12.74
N GLU A 29 -4.32 -16.24 11.49
CA GLU A 29 -4.00 -17.61 11.06
C GLU A 29 -2.85 -17.60 10.07
N HIS A 30 -1.99 -18.61 10.15
CA HIS A 30 -0.81 -18.68 9.30
C HIS A 30 -1.14 -19.36 7.95
N PRO A 31 -0.95 -18.70 6.79
CA PRO A 31 -1.47 -19.18 5.52
C PRO A 31 -0.73 -20.43 5.00
N PHE A 32 0.54 -20.61 5.40
CA PHE A 32 1.44 -21.54 4.74
C PHE A 32 1.15 -23.03 5.05
N ALA A 33 0.42 -23.33 6.13
CA ALA A 33 -0.07 -24.68 6.42
C ALA A 33 -1.30 -25.06 5.58
N LYS A 34 -2.05 -24.08 5.04
CA LYS A 34 -3.29 -24.28 4.29
C LYS A 34 -3.27 -23.65 2.89
N GLN A 35 -2.09 -23.53 2.26
CA GLN A 35 -1.93 -22.88 0.96
C GLN A 35 -2.87 -23.42 -0.12
N LYS A 36 -3.07 -24.75 -0.17
CA LYS A 36 -3.97 -25.37 -1.15
C LYS A 36 -5.41 -24.87 -0.96
N HIS A 37 -5.89 -24.90 0.27
CA HIS A 37 -7.22 -24.44 0.64
C HIS A 37 -7.42 -22.95 0.34
N ILE A 38 -6.40 -22.14 0.63
CA ILE A 38 -6.40 -20.70 0.31
C ILE A 38 -6.48 -20.48 -1.20
N ARG A 39 -5.67 -21.18 -2.02
CA ARG A 39 -5.72 -21.02 -3.49
C ARG A 39 -7.08 -21.42 -4.07
N GLU A 40 -7.70 -22.47 -3.53
CA GLU A 40 -9.02 -22.92 -3.99
C GLU A 40 -10.09 -21.84 -3.84
N HIS A 41 -10.05 -21.07 -2.75
CA HIS A 41 -11.07 -20.06 -2.43
C HIS A 41 -10.70 -18.65 -2.87
N ALA A 42 -9.48 -18.20 -2.62
CA ALA A 42 -9.01 -16.83 -2.88
C ALA A 42 -8.25 -16.66 -4.21
N GLY A 43 -7.98 -17.75 -4.94
CA GLY A 43 -7.26 -17.73 -6.22
C GLY A 43 -5.74 -17.70 -6.10
N ALA A 44 -5.20 -16.91 -5.16
CA ALA A 44 -3.76 -16.78 -4.93
C ALA A 44 -3.41 -16.80 -3.44
N VAL A 45 -2.16 -17.16 -3.11
CA VAL A 45 -1.63 -17.07 -1.73
C VAL A 45 -0.92 -15.72 -1.57
N GLN A 46 -1.70 -14.64 -1.57
CA GLN A 46 -1.23 -13.28 -1.32
C GLN A 46 -1.97 -12.75 -0.10
N VAL A 47 -1.22 -12.54 0.99
CA VAL A 47 -1.79 -12.08 2.25
C VAL A 47 -1.91 -10.56 2.29
N PRO A 48 -2.92 -10.01 2.99
CA PRO A 48 -3.89 -10.70 3.83
C PRO A 48 -5.06 -11.31 3.04
N ILE A 49 -5.63 -12.38 3.59
CA ILE A 49 -6.88 -12.98 3.12
C ILE A 49 -7.81 -13.11 4.32
N VAL A 50 -9.10 -12.83 4.15
CA VAL A 50 -10.08 -12.91 5.23
C VAL A 50 -11.08 -14.03 4.94
N GLU A 51 -11.22 -14.96 5.88
CA GLU A 51 -12.29 -15.96 5.89
C GLU A 51 -13.39 -15.48 6.85
N ARG A 52 -14.58 -15.27 6.29
CA ARG A 52 -15.78 -14.83 7.01
C ARG A 52 -16.46 -16.01 7.69
N PRO A 53 -17.21 -15.78 8.79
CA PRO A 53 -18.00 -16.83 9.45
C PRO A 53 -19.07 -17.46 8.54
N ASP A 54 -19.54 -16.71 7.53
CA ASP A 54 -20.52 -17.18 6.54
C ASP A 54 -19.89 -17.99 5.39
N GLY A 55 -18.59 -18.27 5.46
CA GLY A 55 -17.85 -19.05 4.46
C GLY A 55 -17.34 -18.25 3.26
N ARG A 56 -17.65 -16.94 3.16
CA ARG A 56 -17.08 -16.09 2.11
C ARG A 56 -15.61 -15.79 2.38
N TRP A 57 -14.85 -15.63 1.29
CA TRP A 57 -13.44 -15.30 1.32
C TRP A 57 -13.23 -13.94 0.67
N MET A 58 -12.41 -13.11 1.31
CA MET A 58 -12.05 -11.80 0.80
C MET A 58 -10.54 -11.72 0.61
N SER A 59 -10.10 -11.12 -0.49
CA SER A 59 -8.69 -10.87 -0.78
C SER A 59 -8.46 -9.39 -1.08
N ASP A 60 -7.19 -8.98 -1.03
CA ASP A 60 -6.75 -7.59 -1.25
C ASP A 60 -7.20 -6.61 -0.14
N SER A 61 -6.23 -5.98 0.53
CA SER A 61 -6.50 -5.17 1.72
C SER A 61 -7.41 -3.99 1.46
N THR A 62 -7.30 -3.35 0.29
CA THR A 62 -8.07 -2.14 -0.04
C THR A 62 -9.56 -2.44 -0.18
N PRO A 63 -10.02 -3.36 -1.06
CA PRO A 63 -11.42 -3.72 -1.15
C PRO A 63 -11.93 -4.47 0.11
N ILE A 64 -11.06 -5.19 0.85
CA ILE A 64 -11.43 -5.73 2.18
C ILE A 64 -11.84 -4.58 3.11
N ILE A 65 -11.01 -3.55 3.23
CA ILE A 65 -11.28 -2.41 4.12
C ILE A 65 -12.54 -1.66 3.67
N GLN A 66 -12.71 -1.43 2.37
CA GLN A 66 -13.91 -0.78 1.84
C GLN A 66 -15.20 -1.58 2.13
N GLN A 67 -15.16 -2.90 1.94
CA GLN A 67 -16.29 -3.78 2.29
C GLN A 67 -16.61 -3.69 3.78
N LEU A 68 -15.59 -3.74 4.65
CA LEU A 68 -15.77 -3.65 6.10
C LEU A 68 -16.25 -2.25 6.54
N GLU A 69 -15.82 -1.17 5.90
CA GLU A 69 -16.33 0.17 6.18
C GLU A 69 -17.83 0.28 5.91
N SER A 70 -18.33 -0.38 4.86
CA SER A 70 -19.77 -0.43 4.57
C SER A 70 -20.57 -1.24 5.60
N GLU A 71 -19.96 -2.29 6.17
CA GLU A 71 -20.60 -3.18 7.15
C GLU A 71 -20.56 -2.63 8.59
N TYR A 72 -19.52 -1.86 8.94
CA TYR A 72 -19.26 -1.36 10.29
C TYR A 72 -19.16 0.18 10.26
N PRO A 73 -20.27 0.94 10.25
CA PRO A 73 -20.24 2.39 10.03
C PRO A 73 -19.66 3.21 11.19
N SER A 74 -19.61 2.66 12.41
CA SER A 74 -19.05 3.34 13.58
C SER A 74 -17.53 3.53 13.45
N ARG A 75 -16.99 4.67 13.89
CA ARG A 75 -15.54 4.99 13.80
C ARG A 75 -15.03 4.85 12.37
N SER A 76 -15.70 5.50 11.42
CA SER A 76 -15.28 5.42 10.03
C SER A 76 -13.88 6.02 9.87
N VAL A 77 -13.08 5.39 9.01
CA VAL A 77 -11.80 5.93 8.53
C VAL A 77 -12.00 6.73 7.23
N MET A 78 -13.21 6.74 6.68
CA MET A 78 -13.54 7.45 5.45
C MET A 78 -14.02 8.86 5.79
N PRO A 79 -13.34 9.92 5.30
CA PRO A 79 -13.85 11.28 5.43
C PRO A 79 -15.27 11.41 4.85
N SER A 80 -16.12 12.21 5.49
CA SER A 80 -17.48 12.48 5.01
C SER A 80 -17.49 13.47 3.86
N ASP A 81 -16.57 14.43 3.85
CA ASP A 81 -16.39 15.34 2.72
C ASP A 81 -15.83 14.57 1.51
N PRO A 82 -16.47 14.65 0.33
CA PRO A 82 -16.08 13.86 -0.83
C PRO A 82 -14.72 14.27 -1.42
N VAL A 83 -14.29 15.53 -1.29
CA VAL A 83 -12.97 15.99 -1.73
C VAL A 83 -11.89 15.42 -0.82
N VAL A 84 -12.06 15.54 0.50
CA VAL A 84 -11.12 14.97 1.48
C VAL A 84 -11.05 13.46 1.34
N ARG A 85 -12.18 12.78 1.08
CA ARG A 85 -12.22 11.33 0.84
C ARG A 85 -11.40 10.94 -0.39
N PHE A 86 -11.56 11.65 -1.50
CA PHE A 86 -10.79 11.38 -2.71
C PHE A 86 -9.28 11.51 -2.46
N ILE A 87 -8.87 12.58 -1.76
CA ILE A 87 -7.46 12.77 -1.38
C ILE A 87 -6.96 11.66 -0.44
N ALA A 88 -7.80 11.20 0.49
CA ALA A 88 -7.43 10.13 1.39
C ALA A 88 -7.19 8.80 0.65
N LEU A 89 -8.02 8.47 -0.33
CA LEU A 89 -7.88 7.28 -1.19
C LEU A 89 -6.65 7.37 -2.10
N LEU A 90 -6.33 8.57 -2.60
CA LEU A 90 -5.12 8.82 -3.38
C LEU A 90 -3.84 8.59 -2.54
N ILE A 91 -3.82 9.05 -1.27
CA ILE A 91 -2.71 8.81 -0.35
C ILE A 91 -2.61 7.32 0.01
N GLU A 92 -3.75 6.64 0.19
CA GLU A 92 -3.78 5.19 0.41
C GLU A 92 -3.12 4.44 -0.76
N ASP A 93 -3.51 4.74 -2.01
CA ASP A 93 -2.98 4.10 -3.21
C ASP A 93 -1.47 4.35 -3.39
N TYR A 94 -1.02 5.59 -3.13
CA TYR A 94 0.42 5.91 -3.08
C TYR A 94 1.17 5.07 -2.05
N GLY A 95 0.61 4.96 -0.85
CA GLY A 95 1.17 4.17 0.24
C GLY A 95 1.26 2.68 -0.13
N ASP A 96 0.27 2.14 -0.82
CA ASP A 96 0.22 0.72 -1.19
C ASP A 96 1.15 0.37 -2.36
N GLU A 97 1.25 1.25 -3.36
CA GLU A 97 1.83 0.89 -4.67
C GLU A 97 3.20 1.52 -4.96
N TRP A 98 3.41 2.77 -4.55
CA TRP A 98 4.68 3.47 -4.81
C TRP A 98 5.72 3.18 -3.74
N LEU A 99 5.35 3.30 -2.46
CA LEU A 99 6.27 3.10 -1.34
C LEU A 99 6.68 1.65 -1.13
N TRP A 100 5.99 0.70 -1.77
CA TRP A 100 6.39 -0.71 -1.82
C TRP A 100 7.86 -0.87 -2.23
N ARG A 101 8.31 -0.15 -3.26
CA ARG A 101 9.68 -0.26 -3.79
C ARG A 101 10.71 0.11 -2.73
N SER A 102 10.54 1.26 -2.09
CA SER A 102 11.44 1.75 -1.04
C SER A 102 11.41 0.83 0.19
N ALA A 103 10.23 0.35 0.59
CA ALA A 103 10.11 -0.60 1.69
C ALA A 103 10.82 -1.93 1.42
N MET A 104 10.67 -2.49 0.22
CA MET A 104 11.37 -3.70 -0.19
C MET A 104 12.88 -3.49 -0.33
N HIS A 105 13.28 -2.31 -0.80
CA HIS A 105 14.67 -1.93 -0.92
C HIS A 105 15.37 -1.98 0.45
N TYR A 106 14.88 -1.24 1.44
CA TYR A 106 15.46 -1.24 2.78
C TYR A 106 15.52 -2.65 3.38
N ARG A 107 14.45 -3.43 3.23
CA ARG A 107 14.36 -4.79 3.77
C ARG A 107 15.38 -5.78 3.18
N TRP A 108 15.62 -5.71 1.87
CA TRP A 108 16.31 -6.79 1.15
C TRP A 108 17.66 -6.40 0.59
N SER A 109 17.94 -5.10 0.40
CA SER A 109 19.26 -4.61 -0.02
C SER A 109 20.25 -4.54 1.14
N TYR A 110 19.78 -4.17 2.33
CA TYR A 110 20.62 -4.05 3.52
C TYR A 110 20.83 -5.41 4.19
N ASP A 111 22.08 -5.71 4.55
CA ASP A 111 22.46 -7.04 5.04
C ASP A 111 21.81 -7.38 6.37
N HIS A 112 21.77 -6.43 7.31
CA HIS A 112 21.22 -6.68 8.64
C HIS A 112 19.72 -7.01 8.60
N ASP A 113 18.97 -6.21 7.84
CA ASP A 113 17.53 -6.36 7.59
C ASP A 113 17.23 -7.68 6.90
N ARG A 114 17.94 -7.95 5.80
CA ARG A 114 17.80 -9.20 5.05
C ARG A 114 18.13 -10.43 5.91
N GLU A 115 19.12 -10.34 6.78
CA GLU A 115 19.47 -11.44 7.69
C GLU A 115 18.36 -11.71 8.70
N LEU A 116 17.78 -10.67 9.33
CA LEU A 116 16.66 -10.79 10.25
C LEU A 116 15.43 -11.40 9.55
N LEU A 117 14.98 -10.79 8.45
CA LEU A 117 13.76 -11.21 7.76
C LEU A 117 13.90 -12.60 7.15
N SER A 118 15.10 -13.00 6.71
CA SER A 118 15.32 -14.37 6.26
C SER A 118 15.09 -15.41 7.35
N ARG A 119 15.35 -15.09 8.64
CA ARG A 119 15.11 -16.03 9.76
C ARG A 119 13.62 -16.21 9.96
N ILE A 120 12.89 -15.10 10.06
CA ILE A 120 11.44 -15.08 10.27
C ILE A 120 10.75 -15.84 9.13
N LEU A 121 11.00 -15.46 7.88
CA LEU A 121 10.37 -16.11 6.73
C LEU A 121 10.82 -17.57 6.53
N ALA A 122 12.03 -17.95 6.94
CA ALA A 122 12.41 -19.36 6.88
C ALA A 122 11.58 -20.23 7.83
N ASP A 123 11.17 -19.67 8.96
CA ASP A 123 10.41 -20.35 10.02
C ASP A 123 8.90 -20.19 9.86
N GLU A 124 8.45 -19.15 9.17
CA GLU A 124 7.04 -18.91 8.86
C GLU A 124 6.66 -19.54 7.50
N VAL A 125 7.35 -19.17 6.42
CA VAL A 125 6.93 -19.43 5.03
C VAL A 125 7.39 -20.79 4.51
N THR A 126 8.61 -21.21 4.88
CA THR A 126 9.29 -22.35 4.23
C THR A 126 9.28 -23.64 5.04
N THR A 127 8.43 -23.74 6.05
CA THR A 127 8.31 -24.90 6.96
C THR A 127 7.99 -26.20 6.24
N HIS A 128 7.24 -26.12 5.14
CA HIS A 128 6.90 -27.25 4.28
C HIS A 128 8.09 -27.84 3.50
N LEU A 129 9.21 -27.11 3.37
CA LEU A 129 10.41 -27.59 2.69
C LEU A 129 11.30 -28.39 3.65
N ARG A 130 11.58 -29.65 3.31
CA ARG A 130 12.48 -30.56 4.04
C ARG A 130 13.96 -30.26 3.75
N LEU A 131 14.39 -29.03 4.03
CA LEU A 131 15.76 -28.56 3.83
C LEU A 131 16.32 -27.97 5.14
N PRO A 132 17.65 -28.03 5.38
CA PRO A 132 18.26 -27.35 6.51
C PRO A 132 17.92 -25.86 6.55
N ARG A 133 17.69 -25.30 7.75
CA ARG A 133 17.26 -23.91 7.94
C ARG A 133 18.15 -22.90 7.20
N PHE A 134 19.47 -23.08 7.21
CA PHE A 134 20.40 -22.18 6.52
C PHE A 134 20.21 -22.17 4.99
N VAL A 135 19.84 -23.32 4.39
CA VAL A 135 19.55 -23.43 2.95
C VAL A 135 18.27 -22.67 2.63
N ARG A 136 17.20 -22.90 3.42
CA ARG A 136 15.92 -22.18 3.26
C ARG A 136 16.11 -20.67 3.38
N ARG A 137 16.89 -20.21 4.35
CA ARG A 137 17.25 -18.79 4.51
C ARG A 137 17.96 -18.24 3.26
N ARG A 138 18.94 -18.96 2.70
CA ARG A 138 19.62 -18.55 1.46
C ARG A 138 18.66 -18.48 0.28
N MET A 139 17.74 -19.42 0.15
CA MET A 139 16.70 -19.41 -0.89
C MET A 139 15.77 -18.21 -0.75
N VAL A 140 15.28 -17.93 0.46
CA VAL A 140 14.45 -16.75 0.76
C VAL A 140 15.20 -15.48 0.38
N LYS A 141 16.41 -15.27 0.89
CA LYS A 141 17.22 -14.07 0.57
C LYS A 141 17.37 -13.88 -0.94
N LYS A 142 17.77 -14.92 -1.67
CA LYS A 142 17.96 -14.86 -3.12
C LYS A 142 16.65 -14.54 -3.86
N ARG A 143 15.56 -15.23 -3.52
CA ARG A 143 14.24 -15.02 -4.13
C ARG A 143 13.76 -13.60 -3.89
N GLN A 144 13.70 -13.16 -2.63
CA GLN A 144 13.13 -11.86 -2.27
C GLN A 144 13.96 -10.70 -2.83
N HIS A 145 15.28 -10.75 -2.75
CA HIS A 145 16.14 -9.75 -3.38
C HIS A 145 16.00 -9.73 -4.91
N THR A 146 15.78 -10.87 -5.55
CA THR A 146 15.57 -10.89 -7.01
C THR A 146 14.21 -10.31 -7.39
N LEU A 147 13.14 -10.73 -6.72
CA LEU A 147 11.77 -10.33 -7.07
C LEU A 147 11.44 -8.90 -6.65
N PHE A 148 11.85 -8.48 -5.46
CA PHE A 148 11.38 -7.23 -4.85
C PHE A 148 12.39 -6.09 -4.87
N VAL A 149 13.64 -6.35 -5.26
CA VAL A 149 14.67 -5.31 -5.41
C VAL A 149 15.07 -5.23 -6.87
N LYS A 150 15.69 -6.29 -7.41
CA LYS A 150 16.22 -6.25 -8.79
C LYS A 150 15.14 -6.09 -9.85
N ARG A 151 14.05 -6.86 -9.77
CA ARG A 151 12.94 -6.77 -10.74
C ARG A 151 12.07 -5.52 -10.57
N ASP A 152 12.12 -4.88 -9.40
CA ASP A 152 11.42 -3.61 -9.17
C ASP A 152 12.31 -2.39 -9.43
N GLY A 153 13.34 -2.57 -10.27
CA GLY A 153 14.15 -1.48 -10.80
C GLY A 153 15.15 -0.86 -9.83
N VAL A 154 15.43 -1.50 -8.68
CA VAL A 154 16.47 -1.02 -7.75
C VAL A 154 17.84 -1.44 -8.26
N THR A 155 18.61 -0.46 -8.71
CA THR A 155 19.94 -0.60 -9.30
C THR A 155 20.86 0.47 -8.71
N LYS A 156 22.14 0.49 -9.10
CA LYS A 156 23.05 1.56 -8.67
C LYS A 156 22.57 2.94 -9.12
N ASP A 157 21.96 3.03 -10.31
CA ASP A 157 21.56 4.31 -10.91
C ASP A 157 20.24 4.85 -10.33
N THR A 158 19.44 3.98 -9.70
CA THR A 158 18.14 4.32 -9.12
C THR A 158 18.15 4.30 -7.59
N TRP A 159 19.25 3.87 -6.96
CA TRP A 159 19.35 3.67 -5.51
C TRP A 159 18.96 4.93 -4.72
N ASP A 160 19.62 6.05 -5.02
CA ASP A 160 19.42 7.30 -4.29
C ASP A 160 17.99 7.83 -4.43
N HIS A 161 17.38 7.65 -5.60
CA HIS A 161 15.98 8.05 -5.83
C HIS A 161 15.01 7.14 -5.06
N VAL A 162 15.28 5.83 -4.99
CA VAL A 162 14.46 4.89 -4.19
C VAL A 162 14.54 5.23 -2.71
N GLU A 163 15.72 5.60 -2.19
CA GLU A 163 15.86 6.05 -0.80
C GLU A 163 15.23 7.42 -0.58
N ALA A 164 15.33 8.33 -1.55
CA ALA A 164 14.67 9.63 -1.48
C ALA A 164 13.15 9.50 -1.27
N GLY A 165 12.50 8.53 -1.92
CA GLY A 165 11.06 8.27 -1.73
C GLY A 165 10.66 7.99 -0.28
N PHE A 166 11.51 7.30 0.49
CA PHE A 166 11.29 7.08 1.93
C PHE A 166 11.32 8.40 2.71
N PHE A 167 12.31 9.25 2.45
CA PHE A 167 12.42 10.55 3.12
C PHE A 167 11.37 11.56 2.66
N ASN A 168 11.01 11.56 1.37
CA ASN A 168 10.00 12.45 0.81
C ASN A 168 8.62 12.16 1.41
N ALA A 169 8.25 10.88 1.55
CA ALA A 169 7.02 10.48 2.23
C ALA A 169 6.99 10.96 3.69
N MET A 170 8.07 10.77 4.45
CA MET A 170 8.15 11.24 5.84
C MET A 170 8.08 12.77 5.94
N ARG A 171 8.70 13.52 5.01
CA ARG A 171 8.60 14.98 4.96
C ARG A 171 7.17 15.44 4.67
N GLY A 172 6.50 14.80 3.72
CA GLY A 172 5.10 15.07 3.39
C GLY A 172 4.17 14.80 4.57
N MET A 173 4.34 13.66 5.24
CA MET A 173 3.59 13.33 6.45
C MET A 173 3.87 14.31 7.59
N LEU A 174 5.14 14.64 7.84
CA LEU A 174 5.53 15.53 8.94
C LEU A 174 4.88 16.90 8.81
N SER A 175 4.87 17.46 7.59
CA SER A 175 4.17 18.72 7.27
C SER A 175 2.72 18.71 7.75
N MET A 176 2.00 17.60 7.53
CA MET A 176 0.61 17.44 7.96
C MET A 176 0.51 17.23 9.49
N LEU A 177 1.41 16.44 10.07
CA LEU A 177 1.38 16.04 11.49
C LEU A 177 1.84 17.14 12.45
N GLU A 178 2.44 18.22 11.96
CA GLU A 178 2.76 19.41 12.77
C GLU A 178 1.50 20.04 13.39
N ASN A 179 0.37 19.97 12.68
CA ASN A 179 -0.87 20.65 13.06
C ASN A 179 -1.93 19.73 13.68
N ARG A 180 -1.75 18.41 13.59
CA ARG A 180 -2.80 17.42 13.92
C ARG A 180 -2.22 16.03 14.21
N PRO A 181 -2.93 15.20 14.99
CA PRO A 181 -2.43 13.89 15.42
C PRO A 181 -2.39 12.81 14.33
N TYR A 182 -3.19 12.96 13.27
CA TYR A 182 -3.33 12.03 12.15
C TYR A 182 -3.40 12.82 10.83
N LEU A 183 -3.14 12.18 9.69
CA LEU A 183 -2.93 12.88 8.42
C LEU A 183 -4.13 13.77 8.04
N LEU A 184 -5.36 13.31 8.24
CA LEU A 184 -6.57 14.04 7.84
C LEU A 184 -7.56 14.25 8.99
N GLY A 185 -7.07 14.46 10.21
CA GLY A 185 -7.90 14.88 11.34
C GLY A 185 -7.39 14.49 12.73
N ASP A 186 -8.31 14.45 13.70
CA ASP A 186 -8.03 14.04 15.09
C ASP A 186 -8.22 12.53 15.33
N THR A 187 -8.68 11.80 14.31
CA THR A 187 -8.82 10.35 14.29
C THR A 187 -8.19 9.75 13.02
N PRO A 188 -7.76 8.48 13.02
CA PRO A 188 -7.21 7.83 11.83
C PRO A 188 -8.17 7.84 10.65
N SER A 189 -7.67 8.28 9.49
CA SER A 189 -8.33 8.20 8.20
C SER A 189 -7.82 7.01 7.38
N ILE A 190 -8.42 6.76 6.22
CA ILE A 190 -7.95 5.74 5.27
C ILE A 190 -6.54 6.06 4.74
N ALA A 191 -6.17 7.35 4.67
CA ALA A 191 -4.81 7.76 4.37
C ALA A 191 -3.82 7.27 5.43
N ASP A 192 -4.18 7.37 6.71
CA ASP A 192 -3.34 6.86 7.80
C ASP A 192 -3.20 5.34 7.73
N ILE A 193 -4.30 4.63 7.47
CA ILE A 193 -4.32 3.17 7.32
C ILE A 193 -3.49 2.72 6.11
N GLY A 194 -3.58 3.40 4.97
CA GLY A 194 -2.74 3.13 3.80
C GLY A 194 -1.25 3.31 4.11
N MET A 195 -0.90 4.43 4.74
CA MET A 195 0.49 4.72 5.13
C MET A 195 1.03 3.77 6.21
N MET A 196 0.18 3.08 6.97
CA MET A 196 0.62 2.01 7.87
C MET A 196 1.21 0.80 7.13
N GLY A 197 0.85 0.57 5.86
CA GLY A 197 1.45 -0.48 5.02
C GLY A 197 2.99 -0.40 4.98
N PRO A 198 3.57 0.70 4.47
CA PRO A 198 5.01 0.91 4.49
C PRO A 198 5.55 1.17 5.90
N MET A 199 4.85 1.98 6.70
CA MET A 199 5.44 2.55 7.92
C MET A 199 5.47 1.57 9.09
N LEU A 200 4.51 0.66 9.24
CA LEU A 200 4.44 -0.23 10.40
C LEU A 200 5.41 -1.40 10.28
N ARG A 201 5.13 -2.32 9.34
CA ARG A 201 5.82 -3.62 9.29
C ARG A 201 7.13 -3.58 8.53
N HIS A 202 7.42 -2.50 7.79
CA HIS A 202 8.67 -2.32 7.05
C HIS A 202 9.49 -1.22 7.68
N PHE A 203 9.24 0.05 7.37
CA PHE A 203 10.13 1.12 7.81
C PHE A 203 10.26 1.18 9.34
N GLY A 204 9.18 0.99 10.10
CA GLY A 204 9.20 1.04 11.56
C GLY A 204 9.70 -0.24 12.27
N GLN A 205 9.92 -1.35 11.57
CA GLN A 205 10.31 -2.64 12.16
C GLN A 205 11.56 -3.27 11.56
N ASP A 206 11.91 -2.92 10.32
CA ASP A 206 13.16 -3.34 9.69
C ASP A 206 14.33 -2.56 10.30
N PRO A 207 15.41 -3.23 10.75
CA PRO A 207 16.45 -2.61 11.57
C PRO A 207 17.03 -1.29 11.06
N THR A 208 17.32 -1.17 9.76
CA THR A 208 17.94 0.01 9.15
C THR A 208 16.98 1.19 9.14
N PRO A 209 15.81 1.13 8.45
CA PRO A 209 14.89 2.26 8.43
C PRO A 209 14.30 2.57 9.81
N ALA A 210 14.12 1.56 10.69
CA ALA A 210 13.60 1.79 12.03
C ALA A 210 14.60 2.52 12.93
N ALA A 211 15.91 2.35 12.70
CA ALA A 211 16.93 3.15 13.37
C ALA A 211 16.86 4.61 12.91
N ILE A 212 16.74 4.85 11.61
CA ILE A 212 16.58 6.21 11.04
C ILE A 212 15.32 6.87 11.60
N MET A 213 14.18 6.18 11.58
CA MET A 213 12.92 6.73 12.10
C MET A 213 13.01 7.09 13.58
N ARG A 214 13.65 6.26 14.41
CA ARG A 214 13.76 6.53 15.86
C ARG A 214 14.73 7.65 16.20
N ASN A 215 15.82 7.79 15.43
CA ASN A 215 16.87 8.77 15.74
C ASN A 215 16.59 10.14 15.09
N ASP A 216 16.11 10.13 13.84
CA ASP A 216 16.05 11.33 12.99
C ASP A 216 14.61 11.77 12.69
N TRP A 217 13.63 10.85 12.72
CA TRP A 217 12.21 11.13 12.44
C TRP A 217 11.25 10.69 13.56
N PRO A 218 11.51 11.07 14.83
CA PRO A 218 10.77 10.52 15.96
C PRO A 218 9.27 10.82 15.92
N ALA A 219 8.83 11.92 15.31
CA ALA A 219 7.41 12.24 15.12
C ALA A 219 6.69 11.21 14.22
N ILE A 220 7.36 10.68 13.19
CA ILE A 220 6.79 9.62 12.35
C ILE A 220 6.76 8.30 13.12
N ALA A 221 7.82 7.97 13.86
CA ALA A 221 7.84 6.79 14.72
C ALA A 221 6.74 6.83 15.79
N GLU A 222 6.50 8.00 16.37
CA GLU A 222 5.40 8.25 17.30
C GLU A 222 4.04 8.08 16.62
N TRP A 223 3.85 8.65 15.42
CA TRP A 223 2.61 8.49 14.65
C TRP A 223 2.29 7.02 14.36
N VAL A 224 3.28 6.19 13.99
CA VAL A 224 3.08 4.74 13.79
C VAL A 224 2.54 4.09 15.07
N ALA A 225 3.16 4.38 16.22
CA ALA A 225 2.70 3.85 17.50
C ALA A 225 1.30 4.37 17.88
N ARG A 226 1.01 5.64 17.56
CA ARG A 226 -0.27 6.30 17.81
C ARG A 226 -1.40 5.66 17.00
N VAL A 227 -1.22 5.44 15.69
CA VAL A 227 -2.20 4.75 14.84
C VAL A 227 -2.40 3.31 15.32
N TRP A 228 -1.31 2.60 15.64
CA TRP A 228 -1.40 1.23 16.16
C TRP A 228 -2.18 1.11 17.48
N ASN A 229 -2.13 2.15 18.31
CA ASN A 229 -2.80 2.23 19.60
C ASN A 229 -4.15 2.97 19.57
N ALA A 230 -4.61 3.44 18.41
CA ALA A 230 -5.79 4.31 18.28
C ALA A 230 -7.11 3.65 18.72
N HIS A 231 -7.16 2.32 18.86
CA HIS A 231 -8.31 1.60 19.44
C HIS A 231 -8.68 2.07 20.87
N ARG A 232 -7.73 2.68 21.60
CA ARG A 232 -7.92 3.16 22.99
C ARG A 232 -8.36 4.61 23.11
N THR A 233 -8.13 5.43 22.08
CA THR A 233 -8.44 6.87 22.08
C THR A 233 -9.85 7.13 21.53
N ALA A 234 -10.75 6.15 21.66
CA ALA A 234 -12.02 6.13 20.96
C ALA A 234 -13.00 7.20 21.46
N GLY A 235 -13.09 8.31 20.72
CA GLY A 235 -14.21 9.26 20.69
C GLY A 235 -15.03 9.13 19.40
N GLU A 236 -15.84 10.15 19.10
CA GLU A 236 -16.50 10.28 17.79
C GLU A 236 -15.45 10.49 16.68
N THR A 237 -15.77 10.06 15.44
CA THR A 237 -14.91 10.32 14.28
C THR A 237 -14.73 11.82 14.11
N SER A 238 -13.48 12.28 14.14
CA SER A 238 -13.09 13.67 13.87
C SER A 238 -12.10 13.66 12.72
N LEU A 239 -12.64 13.84 11.51
CA LEU A 239 -11.90 13.94 10.25
C LEU A 239 -12.17 15.31 9.65
N LEU A 240 -11.21 15.83 8.89
CA LEU A 240 -11.33 17.12 8.25
C LEU A 240 -12.42 17.11 7.17
N ASP A 241 -13.00 18.29 6.93
CA ASP A 241 -13.95 18.59 5.86
C ASP A 241 -13.30 19.36 4.69
N THR A 242 -12.03 19.75 4.85
CA THR A 242 -11.22 20.44 3.86
C THR A 242 -9.79 19.90 3.91
N VAL A 243 -9.08 19.96 2.79
CA VAL A 243 -7.67 19.53 2.71
C VAL A 243 -6.77 20.76 2.88
N PRO A 244 -6.00 20.87 3.97
CA PRO A 244 -5.17 22.05 4.20
C PRO A 244 -3.89 22.02 3.35
N ASP A 245 -3.29 23.21 3.17
CA ASP A 245 -2.10 23.40 2.32
C ASP A 245 -0.87 22.61 2.78
N ASP A 246 -0.84 22.18 4.05
CA ASP A 246 0.25 21.35 4.60
C ASP A 246 0.30 19.94 4.00
N ALA A 247 -0.74 19.51 3.26
CA ALA A 247 -0.74 18.28 2.46
C ALA A 247 0.01 18.44 1.13
N ALA A 248 0.22 19.67 0.65
CA ALA A 248 0.79 19.94 -0.67
C ALA A 248 2.15 19.27 -0.92
N PRO A 249 3.10 19.17 0.05
CA PRO A 249 4.36 18.46 -0.18
C PRO A 249 4.17 16.96 -0.49
N LEU A 250 3.24 16.29 0.21
CA LEU A 250 2.94 14.88 -0.05
C LEU A 250 2.22 14.70 -1.40
N LEU A 251 1.25 15.57 -1.70
CA LEU A 251 0.52 15.52 -2.98
C LEU A 251 1.45 15.78 -4.16
N LYS A 252 2.39 16.73 -4.04
CA LYS A 252 3.42 16.95 -5.07
C LYS A 252 4.28 15.70 -5.28
N GLU A 253 4.71 15.04 -4.21
CA GLU A 253 5.48 13.78 -4.31
C GLU A 253 4.66 12.69 -5.01
N ILE A 254 3.37 12.53 -4.69
CA ILE A 254 2.47 11.56 -5.35
C ILE A 254 2.39 11.83 -6.86
N ALA A 255 2.22 13.10 -7.25
CA ALA A 255 2.12 13.50 -8.65
C ALA A 255 3.38 13.15 -9.44
N GLU A 256 4.53 13.62 -8.94
CA GLU A 256 5.82 13.51 -9.63
C GLU A 256 6.40 12.08 -9.61
N THR A 257 5.76 11.15 -8.89
CA THR A 257 6.21 9.77 -8.74
C THR A 257 5.17 8.73 -9.12
N HIS A 258 4.22 8.47 -8.24
CA HIS A 258 3.23 7.41 -8.37
C HIS A 258 2.38 7.56 -9.62
N LEU A 259 1.91 8.78 -9.94
CA LEU A 259 1.13 8.99 -11.15
C LEU A 259 1.95 8.83 -12.43
N VAL A 260 3.24 9.17 -12.41
CA VAL A 260 4.14 8.85 -13.53
C VAL A 260 4.23 7.35 -13.73
N GLN A 261 4.37 6.57 -12.65
CA GLN A 261 4.37 5.11 -12.74
C GLN A 261 3.05 4.55 -13.28
N LEU A 262 1.91 5.00 -12.74
CA LEU A 262 0.59 4.55 -13.19
C LEU A 262 0.39 4.83 -14.68
N ARG A 263 0.79 6.02 -15.16
CA ARG A 263 0.71 6.41 -16.57
C ARG A 263 1.52 5.46 -17.46
N GLU A 264 2.82 5.33 -17.19
CA GLU A 264 3.70 4.53 -18.05
C GLU A 264 3.36 3.03 -18.00
N ASN A 265 2.92 2.54 -16.83
CA ASN A 265 2.42 1.17 -16.69
C ASN A 265 1.15 0.94 -17.53
N ALA A 266 0.18 1.86 -17.45
CA ALA A 266 -1.07 1.76 -18.21
C ALA A 266 -0.83 1.83 -19.73
N LEU A 267 0.04 2.75 -20.18
CA LEU A 267 0.45 2.86 -21.59
C LEU A 267 1.16 1.61 -22.11
N ALA A 268 1.92 0.93 -21.26
CA ALA A 268 2.60 -0.30 -21.62
C ALA A 268 1.62 -1.49 -21.64
N TYR A 269 0.71 -1.54 -20.67
CA TYR A 269 -0.33 -2.56 -20.58
C TYR A 269 -1.27 -2.54 -21.79
N SER A 270 -1.75 -1.35 -22.21
CA SER A 270 -2.63 -1.22 -23.40
C SER A 270 -1.94 -1.60 -24.72
N LYS A 271 -0.61 -1.78 -24.71
CA LYS A 271 0.20 -2.23 -25.85
C LYS A 271 0.71 -3.66 -25.68
N ASP A 272 0.14 -4.42 -24.73
CA ASP A 272 0.51 -5.80 -24.41
C ASP A 272 2.02 -5.98 -24.13
N LYS A 273 2.69 -4.95 -23.61
CA LYS A 273 4.10 -5.05 -23.25
C LYS A 273 4.25 -5.79 -21.93
N LYS A 274 5.35 -6.54 -21.80
CA LYS A 274 5.73 -7.18 -20.53
C LYS A 274 6.50 -6.25 -19.60
N GLN A 275 7.22 -5.30 -20.19
CA GLN A 275 8.08 -4.37 -19.47
C GLN A 275 7.96 -2.96 -20.06
N PHE A 276 8.28 -1.97 -19.23
CA PHE A 276 8.29 -0.57 -19.59
C PHE A 276 9.47 0.17 -18.96
N GLU A 277 9.66 1.40 -19.42
CA GLU A 277 10.62 2.35 -18.87
C GLU A 277 9.83 3.56 -18.37
N MET A 278 10.33 4.22 -17.34
CA MET A 278 9.76 5.46 -16.83
C MET A 278 10.88 6.39 -16.37
N ASN A 279 10.66 7.70 -16.49
CA ASN A 279 11.52 8.70 -15.90
C ASN A 279 10.76 9.40 -14.78
N VAL A 280 11.23 9.23 -13.55
CA VAL A 280 10.58 9.74 -12.35
C VAL A 280 11.53 10.71 -11.67
N GLN A 281 11.12 11.97 -11.52
CA GLN A 281 11.94 13.05 -10.94
C GLN A 281 13.38 13.11 -11.52
N GLY A 282 13.53 12.86 -12.83
CA GLY A 282 14.82 12.84 -13.52
C GLY A 282 15.59 11.51 -13.45
N CYS A 283 15.10 10.53 -12.68
CA CYS A 283 15.68 9.20 -12.54
C CYS A 283 15.08 8.20 -13.54
N ALA A 284 15.92 7.57 -14.35
CA ALA A 284 15.48 6.60 -15.36
C ALA A 284 15.38 5.18 -14.81
N TYR A 285 14.16 4.64 -14.76
CA TYR A 285 13.88 3.24 -14.45
C TYR A 285 13.70 2.44 -15.75
N LYS A 286 14.36 1.27 -15.82
CA LYS A 286 14.36 0.40 -17.00
C LYS A 286 13.84 -0.98 -16.66
N ASN A 287 13.25 -1.65 -17.65
CA ASN A 287 12.78 -3.04 -17.56
C ASN A 287 11.78 -3.28 -16.41
N MET A 288 10.97 -2.27 -16.09
CA MET A 288 9.94 -2.37 -15.06
C MET A 288 8.85 -3.35 -15.52
N PRO A 289 8.44 -4.34 -14.71
CA PRO A 289 7.40 -5.27 -15.10
C PRO A 289 6.05 -4.55 -15.16
N VAL A 290 5.29 -4.78 -16.23
CA VAL A 290 3.91 -4.30 -16.32
C VAL A 290 3.06 -5.00 -15.26
N SER A 291 2.29 -4.21 -14.51
CA SER A 291 1.37 -4.69 -13.48
C SER A 291 -0.07 -4.40 -13.89
N ARG A 292 -0.83 -5.47 -14.14
CA ARG A 292 -2.29 -5.40 -14.35
C ARG A 292 -3.00 -4.75 -13.16
N TYR A 293 -2.54 -5.05 -11.94
CA TYR A 293 -3.14 -4.51 -10.71
C TYR A 293 -2.95 -2.99 -10.60
N ARG A 294 -1.82 -2.44 -11.05
CA ARG A 294 -1.63 -0.98 -11.10
C ARG A 294 -2.53 -0.30 -12.14
N VAL A 295 -2.89 -1.00 -13.22
CA VAL A 295 -3.93 -0.51 -14.12
C VAL A 295 -5.27 -0.44 -13.41
N TYR A 296 -5.61 -1.46 -12.59
CA TYR A 296 -6.80 -1.45 -11.76
C TYR A 296 -6.79 -0.32 -10.71
N CYS A 297 -5.65 -0.03 -10.09
CA CYS A 297 -5.50 1.11 -9.18
C CYS A 297 -5.87 2.43 -9.87
N LEU A 298 -5.35 2.66 -11.09
CA LEU A 298 -5.71 3.83 -11.88
C LEU A 298 -7.20 3.86 -12.25
N GLU A 299 -7.79 2.73 -12.64
CA GLU A 299 -9.24 2.63 -12.88
C GLU A 299 -10.03 3.07 -11.64
N ARG A 300 -9.68 2.55 -10.46
CA ARG A 300 -10.34 2.89 -9.20
C ARG A 300 -10.24 4.39 -8.91
N LEU A 301 -9.05 4.99 -9.01
CA LEU A 301 -8.89 6.43 -8.80
C LEU A 301 -9.74 7.26 -9.77
N ARG A 302 -9.82 6.86 -11.05
CA ARG A 302 -10.67 7.53 -12.04
C ARG A 302 -12.15 7.38 -11.74
N GLU A 303 -12.59 6.20 -11.32
CA GLU A 303 -13.98 5.96 -10.91
C GLU A 303 -14.36 6.79 -9.68
N GLU A 304 -13.51 6.82 -8.65
CA GLU A 304 -13.76 7.62 -7.45
C GLU A 304 -13.84 9.12 -7.79
N PHE A 305 -12.98 9.62 -8.69
CA PHE A 305 -13.06 10.99 -9.18
C PHE A 305 -14.34 11.26 -9.98
N ALA A 306 -14.69 10.37 -10.92
CA ALA A 306 -15.87 10.53 -11.76
C ALA A 306 -17.19 10.48 -10.98
N ASN A 307 -17.20 9.80 -9.83
CA ASN A 307 -18.35 9.74 -8.93
C ASN A 307 -18.55 11.03 -8.11
N LEU A 308 -17.58 11.94 -8.08
CA LEU A 308 -17.72 13.25 -7.45
C LEU A 308 -18.69 14.14 -8.24
N GLY A 309 -19.42 15.01 -7.54
CA GLY A 309 -20.18 16.09 -8.19
C GLY A 309 -19.27 17.10 -8.88
N GLU A 310 -19.79 17.84 -9.87
CA GLU A 310 -18.99 18.78 -10.69
C GLU A 310 -18.25 19.83 -9.85
N ASP A 311 -18.86 20.32 -8.77
CA ASP A 311 -18.24 21.26 -7.83
C ASP A 311 -17.04 20.64 -7.11
N ASP A 312 -17.17 19.41 -6.66
CA ASP A 312 -16.11 18.71 -5.93
C ASP A 312 -14.98 18.27 -6.88
N GLN A 313 -15.30 17.90 -8.12
CA GLN A 313 -14.30 17.70 -9.17
C GLN A 313 -13.48 18.98 -9.42
N ARG A 314 -14.13 20.16 -9.46
CA ARG A 314 -13.41 21.44 -9.59
C ARG A 314 -12.50 21.70 -8.40
N LYS A 315 -12.95 21.44 -7.17
CA LYS A 315 -12.13 21.58 -5.95
C LYS A 315 -10.93 20.64 -5.96
N VAL A 316 -11.12 19.36 -6.31
CA VAL A 316 -10.02 18.39 -6.44
C VAL A 316 -8.99 18.86 -7.47
N LYS A 317 -9.42 19.30 -8.66
CA LYS A 317 -8.50 19.82 -9.69
C LYS A 317 -7.73 21.05 -9.21
N ALA A 318 -8.35 21.92 -8.41
CA ALA A 318 -7.69 23.10 -7.84
C ALA A 318 -6.66 22.73 -6.77
N LEU A 319 -6.93 21.68 -5.96
CA LEU A 319 -6.01 21.16 -4.93
C LEU A 319 -4.81 20.40 -5.52
N LEU A 320 -4.94 19.91 -6.75
CA LEU A 320 -3.98 19.03 -7.42
C LEU A 320 -3.40 19.70 -8.68
N PRO A 321 -2.55 20.74 -8.53
CA PRO A 321 -2.11 21.58 -9.64
C PRO A 321 -1.06 20.96 -10.56
N GLN A 322 -0.42 19.85 -10.16
CA GLN A 322 0.61 19.19 -10.96
C GLN A 322 0.01 18.52 -12.21
N ASP A 323 0.68 18.66 -13.35
CA ASP A 323 0.20 18.17 -14.64
C ASP A 323 -0.03 16.64 -14.65
N GLU A 324 0.72 15.88 -13.85
CA GLU A 324 0.57 14.42 -13.75
C GLU A 324 -0.83 14.01 -13.28
N TYR A 325 -1.52 14.84 -12.49
CA TYR A 325 -2.88 14.57 -12.04
C TYR A 325 -3.92 14.58 -13.16
N VAL A 326 -3.61 15.16 -14.33
CA VAL A 326 -4.46 15.08 -15.51
C VAL A 326 -4.80 13.63 -15.85
N LEU A 327 -3.91 12.68 -15.55
CA LEU A 327 -4.14 11.24 -15.71
C LEU A 327 -5.46 10.75 -15.07
N ILE A 328 -5.92 11.38 -13.99
CA ILE A 328 -7.12 10.96 -13.22
C ILE A 328 -8.42 11.38 -13.92
N TRP A 329 -8.44 12.49 -14.65
CA TRP A 329 -9.68 13.01 -15.25
C TRP A 329 -9.63 13.11 -16.79
N ASP A 330 -8.48 12.78 -17.38
CA ASP A 330 -8.32 12.64 -18.81
C ASP A 330 -8.24 11.16 -19.21
N SER A 331 -8.98 10.79 -20.25
CA SER A 331 -9.09 9.41 -20.73
C SER A 331 -8.17 9.08 -21.91
N SER A 332 -7.19 9.93 -22.25
CA SER A 332 -6.28 9.67 -23.38
C SER A 332 -5.37 8.46 -23.16
N VAL A 333 -5.04 8.18 -21.90
CA VAL A 333 -4.34 6.96 -21.48
C VAL A 333 -5.39 5.93 -21.09
N GLU A 334 -5.48 4.83 -21.81
CA GLU A 334 -6.39 3.73 -21.48
C GLU A 334 -6.02 3.09 -20.15
N ALA A 335 -7.00 2.96 -19.25
CA ALA A 335 -6.91 2.18 -18.03
C ALA A 335 -8.04 1.15 -18.08
N ASN A 336 -7.74 -0.04 -18.62
CA ASN A 336 -8.66 -1.17 -18.69
C ASN A 336 -7.96 -2.45 -18.21
N SER A 337 -7.98 -2.70 -16.91
CA SER A 337 -7.38 -3.89 -16.30
C SER A 337 -8.20 -5.14 -16.59
N GLY A 338 -9.52 -5.01 -16.74
CA GLY A 338 -10.47 -6.13 -16.77
C GLY A 338 -10.44 -7.00 -15.51
N TYR A 339 -9.90 -6.52 -14.39
CA TYR A 339 -9.71 -7.31 -13.17
C TYR A 339 -11.04 -7.60 -12.46
N ASP A 340 -11.82 -6.56 -12.16
CA ASP A 340 -13.03 -6.65 -11.35
C ASP A 340 -14.26 -6.18 -12.14
N VAL A 341 -14.43 -6.74 -13.35
CA VAL A 341 -15.51 -6.37 -14.28
C VAL A 341 -16.90 -6.56 -13.65
N GLU A 342 -17.05 -7.58 -12.81
CA GLU A 342 -18.32 -7.91 -12.13
C GLU A 342 -18.54 -7.10 -10.84
N ARG A 343 -17.59 -6.24 -10.44
CA ARG A 343 -17.59 -5.49 -9.18
C ARG A 343 -17.82 -6.40 -7.98
N ALA A 344 -17.10 -7.52 -7.97
CA ALA A 344 -17.21 -8.57 -6.98
C ALA A 344 -16.09 -8.50 -5.94
N ALA A 345 -15.09 -7.63 -6.09
CA ALA A 345 -14.09 -7.39 -5.05
C ALA A 345 -14.76 -6.95 -3.73
N PRO A 346 -14.27 -7.43 -2.57
CA PRO A 346 -13.09 -8.27 -2.37
C PRO A 346 -13.35 -9.79 -2.49
N PHE A 347 -14.55 -10.22 -2.89
CA PHE A 347 -14.96 -11.63 -2.98
C PHE A 347 -14.57 -12.32 -4.29
N ASN A 348 -14.08 -11.57 -5.27
CA ASN A 348 -13.48 -12.11 -6.48
C ASN A 348 -12.16 -12.86 -6.15
N LYS A 349 -11.69 -13.66 -7.10
CA LYS A 349 -10.38 -14.31 -6.97
C LYS A 349 -9.26 -13.29 -7.18
N GLY A 350 -8.28 -13.28 -6.29
CA GLY A 350 -7.13 -12.39 -6.38
C GLY A 350 -6.27 -12.64 -7.62
N ILE A 351 -5.68 -11.57 -8.19
CA ILE A 351 -4.63 -11.69 -9.22
C ILE A 351 -3.30 -12.02 -8.55
N ASN A 352 -2.63 -13.06 -9.02
CA ASN A 352 -1.23 -13.30 -8.68
C ASN A 352 -0.32 -12.23 -9.29
N VAL A 353 -0.04 -11.15 -8.54
CA VAL A 353 0.76 -10.01 -8.98
C VAL A 353 2.25 -10.35 -9.22
N LEU A 354 2.69 -11.56 -8.85
CA LEU A 354 4.07 -12.01 -9.01
C LEU A 354 4.28 -12.96 -10.20
N GLU A 355 3.21 -13.49 -10.79
CA GLU A 355 3.27 -14.44 -11.93
C GLU A 355 2.92 -13.78 -13.28
N THR A 356 2.42 -12.54 -13.29
CA THR A 356 2.02 -11.81 -14.51
C THR A 356 3.12 -10.93 -15.11
N GLY A 357 4.40 -11.23 -14.88
CA GLY A 357 5.56 -10.47 -15.41
C GLY A 357 6.50 -11.30 -16.27
#